data_AF-M0C1N5-F1
#
_entry.id   AF-M0C1N5-F1
#
_cell.length_a   1.000
_cell.length_b   1.000
_cell.length_c   1.000
_cell.angle_alpha   90.00
_cell.angle_beta   90.00
_cell.angle_gamma   90.00
#
_symmetry.space_group_name_H-M   'P 1'
#
loop_
_entity.id
_entity.type
_entity.pdbx_description
1 polymer ?
#
loop_
_entity_poly.entity_id
_entity_poly.type
_entity_poly.pdbx_seq_one_letter_code
_entity_poly.pdbx_strand_id
1 'polypeptide(L)'
;MEITEREVRDGRASFVDDQVGDRGPYEEWRHAHRFADLGDSTVVHDRITYRVPGAGDRPLATPLLAGMLWYRHRKTRALLE
;
A
#
# COMPACT_ATOMS: atom_id res chain seq x y z
N MET A 1 -10.81 5.57 1.06
CA MET A 1 -9.93 4.56 1.66
C MET A 1 -10.33 4.42 3.11
N GLU A 2 -10.53 3.19 3.56
CA GLU A 2 -10.85 2.87 4.94
C GLU A 2 -9.95 1.71 5.38
N ILE A 3 -9.48 1.74 6.63
CA ILE A 3 -8.71 0.62 7.19
C ILE A 3 -9.71 -0.48 7.53
N THR A 4 -9.66 -1.58 6.78
CA THR A 4 -10.59 -2.70 6.91
C THR A 4 -10.03 -3.80 7.80
N GLU A 5 -8.71 -3.96 7.81
CA GLU A 5 -8.00 -4.94 8.62
C GLU A 5 -6.81 -4.29 9.31
N ARG A 6 -6.56 -4.67 10.56
CA ARG A 6 -5.40 -4.22 11.34
C ARG A 6 -5.00 -5.29 12.34
N GLU A 7 -3.71 -5.57 12.39
CA GLU A 7 -3.12 -6.51 13.35
C GLU A 7 -1.82 -5.93 13.91
N VAL A 8 -1.62 -6.08 15.23
CA VAL A 8 -0.38 -5.71 15.91
C VAL A 8 0.05 -6.89 16.76
N ARG A 9 1.31 -7.29 16.62
CA ARG A 9 1.97 -8.33 17.41
C ARG A 9 3.35 -7.84 17.82
N ASP A 10 3.99 -8.57 18.72
CA ASP A 10 5.36 -8.28 19.12
C ASP A 10 6.31 -8.33 17.90
N GLY A 11 7.03 -7.24 17.66
CA GLY A 11 7.94 -7.06 16.52
C GLY A 11 7.30 -7.03 15.12
N ARG A 12 5.96 -7.06 14.99
CA ARG A 12 5.27 -7.02 13.69
C ARG A 12 3.95 -6.27 13.73
N ALA A 13 3.65 -5.52 12.68
CA ALA A 13 2.34 -4.91 12.50
C ALA A 13 1.87 -5.07 11.05
N SER A 14 0.56 -5.05 10.84
CA SER A 14 -0.01 -4.97 9.51
C SER A 14 -1.33 -4.21 9.53
N PHE A 15 -1.66 -3.60 8.40
CA PHE A 15 -3.00 -3.10 8.15
C PHE A 15 -3.30 -3.13 6.66
N VAL A 16 -4.59 -3.13 6.34
CA VAL A 16 -5.07 -3.05 4.97
C VAL A 16 -5.96 -1.82 4.84
N ASP A 17 -5.68 -0.97 3.85
CA ASP A 17 -6.62 0.05 3.40
C ASP A 17 -7.29 -0.36 2.08
N ASP A 18 -8.61 -0.37 2.09
CA ASP A 18 -9.43 -0.67 0.91
C ASP A 18 -10.17 0.59 0.43
N GLN A 19 -10.41 0.66 -0.88
CA GLN A 19 -11.39 1.62 -1.40
C GLN A 19 -12.80 1.04 -1.21
N VAL A 20 -13.54 1.59 -0.26
CA VAL A 20 -14.92 1.17 -0.01
C VAL A 20 -15.89 1.96 -0.89
N GLY A 21 -16.70 1.23 -1.64
CA GLY A 21 -17.72 1.76 -2.57
C GLY A 21 -17.13 2.56 -3.74
N ASP A 22 -17.97 3.38 -4.37
CA ASP A 22 -17.63 4.14 -5.59
C ASP A 22 -16.84 5.44 -5.30
N ARG A 23 -16.10 5.51 -4.19
CA ARG A 23 -15.42 6.72 -3.73
C ARG A 23 -14.08 7.01 -4.42
N GLY A 24 -13.73 6.28 -5.49
CA GLY A 24 -12.43 6.41 -6.12
C GLY A 24 -12.36 5.81 -7.51
N PRO A 25 -11.20 5.96 -8.19
CA PRO A 25 -11.05 5.64 -9.60
C PRO A 25 -10.89 4.15 -9.88
N TYR A 26 -10.83 3.31 -8.85
CA TYR A 26 -10.64 1.87 -8.97
C TYR A 26 -11.95 1.12 -8.72
N GLU A 27 -12.18 0.04 -9.48
CA GLU A 27 -13.24 -0.94 -9.18
C GLU A 27 -12.89 -1.77 -7.95
N GLU A 28 -11.60 -2.07 -7.81
CA GLU A 28 -11.05 -2.77 -6.65
C GLU A 28 -9.74 -2.09 -6.29
N TRP A 29 -9.55 -1.78 -5.01
CA TRP A 29 -8.28 -1.31 -4.49
C TRP A 29 -8.11 -1.90 -3.10
N ARG A 30 -6.99 -2.60 -2.93
CA ARG A 30 -6.56 -3.22 -1.68
C ARG A 30 -5.07 -3.01 -1.50
N HIS A 31 -4.70 -2.25 -0.48
CA HIS A 31 -3.31 -1.98 -0.15
C HIS A 31 -2.97 -2.58 1.20
N ALA A 32 -2.21 -3.67 1.19
CA ALA A 32 -1.76 -4.37 2.38
C ALA A 32 -0.36 -3.92 2.78
N HIS A 33 -0.24 -3.40 4.00
CA HIS A 33 1.01 -2.93 4.59
C HIS A 33 1.45 -3.94 5.64
N ARG A 34 2.73 -4.30 5.63
CA ARG A 34 3.35 -5.13 6.66
C ARG A 34 4.61 -4.47 7.16
N PHE A 35 4.78 -4.49 8.47
CA PHE A 35 5.90 -3.89 9.19
C PHE A 35 6.58 -5.00 9.99
N ALA A 36 7.89 -5.09 9.86
CA ALA A 36 8.72 -5.98 10.64
C ALA A 36 9.82 -5.17 11.32
N ASP A 37 9.91 -5.29 12.64
CA ASP A 37 10.99 -4.73 13.43
C ASP A 37 12.25 -5.59 13.28
N LEU A 38 13.38 -4.95 12.98
CA LEU A 38 14.71 -5.55 12.89
C LEU A 38 15.66 -5.02 13.98
N GLY A 39 15.12 -4.40 15.02
CA GLY A 39 15.87 -3.78 16.12
C GLY A 39 16.23 -2.33 15.80
N ASP A 40 17.26 -2.14 14.97
CA ASP A 40 17.75 -0.80 14.62
C ASP A 40 17.05 -0.20 13.40
N SER A 41 16.15 -0.96 12.77
CA SER A 41 15.41 -0.52 11.59
C SER A 41 14.07 -1.24 11.48
N THR A 42 13.16 -0.70 10.70
CA THR A 42 11.89 -1.34 10.35
C THR A 42 11.84 -1.58 8.85
N VAL A 43 11.51 -2.81 8.45
CA VAL A 43 11.19 -3.12 7.05
C VAL A 43 9.69 -2.97 6.84
N VAL A 44 9.34 -2.14 5.87
CA VAL A 44 7.97 -1.98 5.38
C VAL A 44 7.83 -2.73 4.06
N HIS A 45 6.87 -3.63 3.98
CA HIS A 45 6.52 -4.38 2.79
C HIS A 45 5.08 -4.08 2.38
N ASP A 46 4.92 -3.42 1.24
CA ASP A 46 3.62 -3.08 0.66
C ASP A 46 3.22 -4.07 -0.43
N ARG A 47 1.94 -4.43 -0.49
CA ARG A 47 1.34 -5.15 -1.63
C ARG A 47 0.06 -4.44 -2.04
N ILE A 48 0.00 -4.01 -3.29
CA ILE A 48 -1.18 -3.40 -3.89
C ILE A 48 -1.81 -4.41 -4.85
N THR A 49 -3.10 -4.65 -4.65
CA THR A 49 -3.98 -5.33 -5.62
C THR A 49 -5.02 -4.32 -6.06
N TYR A 50 -5.21 -4.14 -7.37
CA TYR A 50 -6.16 -3.16 -7.87
C TYR A 50 -6.75 -3.59 -9.22
N ARG A 51 -7.95 -3.06 -9.52
CA ARG A 51 -8.63 -3.18 -10.82
C ARG A 51 -9.15 -1.82 -11.27
N VAL A 52 -9.02 -1.52 -12.56
CA VAL A 52 -9.46 -0.24 -13.14
C VAL A 52 -10.72 -0.40 -14.00
N PRO A 53 -11.64 0.58 -13.98
CA PRO A 53 -12.86 0.56 -14.79
C PRO A 53 -12.58 0.37 -16.27
N GLY A 54 -13.30 -0.57 -16.91
CA GLY A 54 -13.29 -0.75 -18.37
C GLY A 54 -12.01 -1.33 -18.97
N ALA A 55 -10.96 -1.58 -18.18
CA ALA A 55 -9.72 -2.21 -18.64
C ALA A 55 -9.33 -3.49 -17.88
N GLY A 56 -10.08 -3.88 -16.84
CA GLY A 56 -9.78 -5.05 -16.03
C GLY A 56 -8.42 -4.94 -15.34
N ASP A 57 -7.62 -6.00 -15.35
CA ASP A 57 -6.26 -6.03 -14.79
C ASP A 57 -5.20 -5.43 -15.75
N ARG A 58 -5.60 -4.75 -16.83
CA ARG A 58 -4.63 -4.22 -17.81
C ARG A 58 -3.75 -3.14 -17.16
N PRO A 59 -2.41 -3.27 -17.22
CA PRO A 59 -1.47 -2.56 -16.34
C PRO A 59 -1.16 -1.13 -16.78
N LEU A 60 -2.13 -0.37 -17.31
CA LEU A 60 -1.88 1.02 -17.74
C LEU A 60 -1.59 1.94 -16.54
N ALA A 61 -2.09 1.64 -15.34
CA ALA A 61 -1.79 2.38 -14.11
C ALA A 61 -0.48 1.96 -13.42
N THR A 62 0.13 0.83 -13.82
CA THR A 62 1.31 0.26 -13.15
C THR A 62 2.54 1.18 -13.13
N PRO A 63 2.91 1.87 -14.24
CA PRO A 63 4.06 2.78 -14.21
C PRO A 63 3.84 3.98 -13.29
N LEU A 64 2.61 4.53 -13.28
CA LEU A 64 2.24 5.64 -12.41
C LEU A 64 2.32 5.23 -10.93
N LEU A 65 1.74 4.08 -10.58
CA LEU A 65 1.79 3.51 -9.23
C LEU A 65 3.22 3.23 -8.78
N ALA A 66 4.06 2.65 -9.66
CA ALA A 66 5.46 2.43 -9.37
C ALA A 66 6.20 3.74 -9.08
N GLY A 67 5.95 4.81 -9.85
CA GLY A 67 6.50 6.13 -9.60
C GLY A 67 6.08 6.73 -8.25
N MET A 68 4.79 6.62 -7.90
CA MET A 68 4.29 7.07 -6.59
C MET A 68 4.93 6.29 -5.44
N LEU A 69 5.03 4.96 -5.55
CA LEU A 69 5.65 4.10 -4.54
C LEU A 69 7.13 4.41 -4.36
N TRP A 70 7.86 4.64 -5.46
CA TRP A 70 9.26 5.05 -5.41
C TRP A 70 9.43 6.40 -4.69
N TYR A 71 8.62 7.40 -5.05
CA TYR A 71 8.65 8.70 -4.39
C TYR A 71 8.33 8.58 -2.90
N ARG A 72 7.30 7.79 -2.55
CA ARG A 72 6.89 7.53 -1.17
C ARG A 72 8.04 6.88 -0.38
N HIS A 73 8.67 5.85 -0.95
CA HIS A 73 9.84 5.20 -0.34
C HIS A 73 10.96 6.20 -0.07
N ARG A 74 11.37 6.98 -1.08
CA ARG A 74 12.43 8.00 -0.95
C ARG A 74 12.09 9.03 0.14
N LYS A 75 10.85 9.53 0.15
CA LYS A 75 10.41 10.55 1.11
C LYS A 75 10.34 10.01 2.54
N THR A 76 9.82 8.79 2.73
CA THR A 76 9.78 8.14 4.04
C THR A 76 11.18 7.92 4.59
N ARG A 77 12.12 7.42 3.76
CA ARG A 77 13.54 7.31 4.11
C ARG A 77 14.11 8.65 4.59
N ALA A 78 13.92 9.72 3.82
CA ALA A 78 14.47 11.04 4.14
C ALA A 78 13.85 11.73 5.38
N LEU A 79 12.71 11.26 5.89
CA LEU A 79 12.05 11.84 7.07
C LEU A 79 12.33 11.03 8.35
N LEU A 80 12.80 9.80 8.23
CA LEU A 80 13.02 8.87 9.34
C LEU A 80 14.51 8.58 9.58
N GLU A 81 15.39 9.06 8.70
CA GLU A 81 16.86 9.04 8.82
C GLU A 81 17.41 10.47 8.92
#